data_AF-A0A250KTB4-F1
#
_entry.id   AF-A0A250KTB4-F1
#
_cell.length_a   1.000
_cell.length_b   1.000
_cell.length_c   1.000
_cell.angle_alpha   90.00
_cell.angle_beta   90.00
_cell.angle_gamma   90.00
#
_symmetry.space_group_name_H-M   'P 1'
#
loop_
_entity.id
_entity.type
_entity.pdbx_description
1 polymer ?
#
loop_
_entity_poly.entity_id
_entity_poly.type
_entity_poly.pdbx_seq_one_letter_code
_entity_poly.pdbx_strand_id
1 'polypeptide(L)'
;MRSRYTAFQLRDAEYLRDSWDPGKRPAAWDFEGDTRTWSRLDIVGAIGGGENDERGVVEFKARFELGDDTYLLHEVSRFHRVEGRWVYLDGIIQYHGKIAHKGEVLRNAPCPCGSGKKYKKCCGGSARRSRRD
;
A
#
# COMPACT_ATOMS: atom_id res chain seq x y z
N MET A 1 -1.35 2.22 -9.27
CA MET A 1 -1.21 2.17 -7.80
C MET A 1 -1.41 3.53 -7.11
N ARG A 2 -0.62 4.58 -7.42
CA ARG A 2 -0.75 5.89 -6.72
C ARG A 2 -2.16 6.48 -6.78
N SER A 3 -2.82 6.41 -7.94
CA SER A 3 -4.20 6.86 -8.10
C SER A 3 -5.18 6.09 -7.21
N ARG A 4 -5.05 4.75 -7.13
CA ARG A 4 -5.85 3.93 -6.20
C ARG A 4 -5.64 4.35 -4.74
N TYR A 5 -4.39 4.62 -4.33
CA TYR A 5 -4.12 5.13 -2.98
C TYR A 5 -4.83 6.48 -2.73
N THR A 6 -4.80 7.40 -3.69
CA THR A 6 -5.56 8.67 -3.59
C THR A 6 -7.06 8.41 -3.50
N ALA A 7 -7.60 7.45 -4.25
CA ALA A 7 -9.01 7.08 -4.15
C ALA A 7 -9.38 6.53 -2.76
N PHE A 8 -8.49 5.76 -2.11
CA PHE A 8 -8.66 5.38 -0.71
C PHE A 8 -8.66 6.60 0.24
N GLN A 9 -7.79 7.58 0.01
CA GLN A 9 -7.76 8.82 0.82
C GLN A 9 -9.04 9.65 0.65
N LEU A 10 -9.54 9.75 -0.58
CA LEU A 10 -10.74 10.53 -0.92
C LEU A 10 -12.05 9.76 -0.69
N ARG A 11 -11.96 8.49 -0.29
CA ARG A 11 -13.11 7.58 -0.16
C ARG A 11 -13.91 7.45 -1.46
N ASP A 12 -13.21 7.46 -2.60
CA ASP A 12 -13.76 7.30 -3.94
C ASP A 12 -13.93 5.80 -4.28
N ALA A 13 -15.08 5.25 -3.85
CA ALA A 13 -15.41 3.84 -4.04
C ALA A 13 -15.59 3.47 -5.52
N GLU A 14 -16.11 4.39 -6.33
CA GLU A 14 -16.34 4.18 -7.76
C GLU A 14 -15.01 3.99 -8.48
N TYR A 15 -14.05 4.88 -8.27
CA TYR A 15 -12.72 4.73 -8.87
C TYR A 15 -12.03 3.43 -8.44
N LEU A 16 -12.15 3.04 -7.16
CA LEU A 16 -11.57 1.79 -6.67
C LEU A 16 -12.21 0.57 -7.32
N ARG A 17 -13.51 0.58 -7.57
CA ARG A 17 -14.23 -0.50 -8.24
C ARG A 17 -13.89 -0.55 -9.72
N ASP A 18 -13.81 0.60 -10.38
CA ASP A 18 -13.60 0.69 -11.83
C ASP A 18 -12.15 0.43 -12.24
N SER A 19 -11.20 0.65 -11.33
CA SER A 19 -9.78 0.32 -11.53
C SER A 19 -9.38 -1.05 -10.94
N TRP A 20 -10.35 -1.91 -10.65
CA TRP A 20 -10.15 -3.31 -10.24
C TRP A 20 -10.49 -4.24 -11.41
N ASP A 21 -9.72 -5.32 -11.56
CA ASP A 21 -10.06 -6.43 -12.46
C ASP A 21 -11.53 -6.86 -12.28
N PRO A 22 -12.34 -6.87 -13.36
CA PRO A 22 -13.76 -7.20 -13.27
C PRO A 22 -14.06 -8.60 -12.73
N GLY A 23 -13.14 -9.57 -12.91
CA GLY A 23 -13.28 -10.93 -12.43
C GLY A 23 -12.94 -11.11 -10.95
N LYS A 24 -12.26 -10.13 -10.33
CA LYS A 24 -11.84 -10.17 -8.92
C LYS A 24 -12.40 -9.04 -8.06
N ARG A 25 -13.07 -8.06 -8.65
CA ARG A 25 -13.65 -6.94 -7.90
C ARG A 25 -14.79 -7.45 -6.98
N PRO A 26 -14.86 -6.99 -5.73
CA PRO A 26 -16.00 -7.27 -4.85
C PRO A 26 -17.32 -6.76 -5.45
N ALA A 27 -18.43 -7.46 -5.16
CA ALA A 27 -19.75 -7.09 -5.66
C ALA A 27 -20.26 -5.75 -5.09
N ALA A 28 -19.90 -5.47 -3.83
CA ALA A 28 -20.13 -4.20 -3.17
C ALA A 28 -18.82 -3.74 -2.52
N TRP A 29 -18.58 -2.44 -2.59
CA TRP A 29 -17.49 -1.77 -1.87
C TRP A 29 -18.00 -0.42 -1.42
N ASP A 30 -18.12 -0.26 -0.11
CA ASP A 30 -18.31 1.03 0.54
C ASP A 30 -17.26 1.20 1.63
N PHE A 31 -17.26 2.38 2.24
CA PHE A 31 -16.38 2.67 3.36
C PHE A 31 -17.16 2.75 4.68
N GLU A 32 -18.36 2.19 4.76
CA GLU A 32 -19.16 2.22 5.98
C GLU A 32 -18.40 1.51 7.11
N GLY A 33 -18.34 2.15 8.29
CA GLY A 33 -17.55 1.67 9.42
C GLY A 33 -16.02 1.79 9.26
N ASP A 34 -15.51 2.16 8.07
CA ASP A 34 -14.08 2.41 7.88
C ASP A 34 -13.70 3.78 8.44
N THR A 35 -13.02 3.76 9.60
CA THR A 35 -12.52 4.95 10.31
C THR A 35 -11.04 5.22 10.05
N ARG A 36 -10.41 4.47 9.13
CA ARG A 36 -8.98 4.63 8.82
C ARG A 36 -8.73 5.94 8.08
N THR A 37 -7.66 6.64 8.47
CA THR A 37 -7.17 7.83 7.76
C THR A 37 -5.80 7.54 7.14
N TRP A 38 -5.74 7.39 5.81
CA TRP A 38 -4.49 7.13 5.08
C TRP A 38 -3.59 8.38 5.05
N SER A 39 -2.39 8.28 5.60
CA SER A 39 -1.50 9.42 5.83
C SER A 39 -0.25 9.43 4.94
N ARG A 40 0.20 8.27 4.44
CA ARG A 40 1.39 8.21 3.58
C ARG A 40 1.43 6.99 2.67
N LEU A 41 1.96 7.19 1.46
CA LEU A 41 2.35 6.13 0.54
C LEU A 41 3.85 6.23 0.22
N ASP A 42 4.58 5.14 0.42
CA ASP A 42 5.97 4.96 -0.02
C ASP A 42 6.00 3.82 -1.07
N ILE A 43 6.36 4.13 -2.32
CA ILE A 43 6.61 3.09 -3.34
C ILE A 43 8.01 2.51 -3.09
N VAL A 44 8.10 1.20 -2.88
CA VAL A 44 9.36 0.48 -2.67
C VAL A 44 10.00 0.13 -4.01
N GLY A 45 9.20 -0.37 -4.95
CA GLY A 45 9.66 -0.76 -6.27
C GLY A 45 8.51 -1.06 -7.23
N ALA A 46 8.82 -1.10 -8.51
CA ALA A 46 7.88 -1.51 -9.56
C ALA A 46 8.61 -2.30 -10.64
N ILE A 47 7.93 -3.29 -11.22
CA ILE A 47 8.40 -4.11 -12.34
C ILE A 47 7.31 -4.09 -13.42
N GLY A 48 7.69 -3.82 -14.67
CA GLY A 48 6.74 -3.58 -15.76
C GLY A 48 5.90 -2.31 -15.54
N GLY A 49 4.69 -2.28 -16.10
CA GLY A 49 3.78 -1.13 -15.96
C GLY A 49 4.03 0.01 -16.96
N GLY A 50 4.90 -0.20 -17.94
CA GLY A 50 5.16 0.72 -19.04
C GLY A 50 4.06 0.71 -20.10
N GLU A 51 4.20 1.56 -21.11
CA GLU A 51 3.18 1.76 -22.15
C GLU A 51 2.92 0.51 -23.00
N ASN A 52 3.95 -0.34 -23.19
CA ASN A 52 3.85 -1.58 -23.97
C ASN A 52 3.72 -2.84 -23.09
N ASP A 53 3.62 -2.68 -21.77
CA ASP A 53 3.47 -3.81 -20.87
C ASP A 53 1.99 -4.17 -20.69
N GLU A 54 1.75 -5.48 -20.59
CA GLU A 54 0.42 -6.05 -20.28
C GLU A 54 0.28 -6.42 -18.80
N ARG A 55 1.40 -6.46 -18.06
CA ARG A 55 1.46 -6.82 -16.63
C ARG A 55 2.41 -5.89 -15.90
N GLY A 56 2.09 -5.64 -14.64
CA GLY A 56 2.89 -4.80 -13.76
C GLY A 56 2.80 -5.27 -12.32
N VAL A 57 3.87 -5.04 -11.57
CA VAL A 57 3.93 -5.33 -10.14
C VAL A 57 4.40 -4.08 -9.42
N VAL A 58 3.75 -3.74 -8.31
CA VAL A 58 4.15 -2.61 -7.46
C VAL A 58 4.25 -3.08 -6.02
N GLU A 59 5.44 -2.93 -5.44
CA GLU A 59 5.67 -3.09 -4.01
C GLU A 59 5.57 -1.70 -3.35
N PHE A 60 4.73 -1.60 -2.32
CA PHE A 60 4.53 -0.33 -1.63
C PHE A 60 4.29 -0.52 -0.14
N LYS A 61 4.44 0.58 0.59
CA LYS A 61 4.08 0.72 1.98
C LYS A 61 3.10 1.87 2.14
N ALA A 62 1.97 1.62 2.78
CA ALA A 62 0.96 2.63 3.08
C ALA A 62 0.77 2.74 4.59
N ARG A 63 0.72 3.96 5.11
CA ARG A 63 0.46 4.25 6.53
C ARG A 63 -0.93 4.82 6.68
N PHE A 64 -1.58 4.44 7.76
CA PHE A 64 -2.88 4.98 8.12
C PHE A 64 -3.03 5.04 9.64
N GLU A 65 -3.88 5.95 10.09
CA GLU A 65 -4.27 6.08 11.48
C GLU A 65 -5.59 5.34 11.73
N LEU A 66 -5.72 4.71 12.89
CA LEU A 66 -6.94 4.09 13.39
C LEU A 66 -7.03 4.36 14.90
N GLY A 67 -7.89 5.31 15.30
CA GLY A 67 -7.90 5.83 16.66
C GLY A 67 -6.56 6.48 17.01
N ASP A 68 -5.99 6.11 18.16
CA ASP A 68 -4.67 6.59 18.62
C ASP A 68 -3.50 5.85 17.96
N ASP A 69 -3.75 4.88 17.07
CA ASP A 69 -2.73 3.98 16.57
C ASP A 69 -2.37 4.24 15.10
N THR A 70 -1.07 4.25 14.82
CA THR A 70 -0.58 4.26 13.44
C THR A 70 -0.27 2.85 12.99
N TYR A 71 -0.78 2.48 11.82
CA TYR A 71 -0.54 1.20 11.17
C TYR A 71 0.28 1.37 9.89
N LEU A 72 0.95 0.29 9.49
CA LEU A 72 1.67 0.17 8.24
C LEU A 72 1.19 -1.09 7.51
N LEU A 73 0.72 -0.90 6.29
CA LEU A 73 0.47 -1.94 5.29
C LEU A 73 1.67 -1.98 4.34
N HIS A 74 2.26 -3.15 4.13
CA HIS A 74 3.27 -3.41 3.11
C HIS A 74 2.74 -4.52 2.21
N GLU A 75 2.53 -4.20 0.95
CA GLU A 75 1.92 -5.09 -0.03
C GLU A 75 2.72 -5.10 -1.33
N VAL A 76 2.71 -6.26 -1.99
CA VAL A 76 3.13 -6.43 -3.38
C VAL A 76 1.87 -6.69 -4.21
N SER A 77 1.45 -5.69 -4.97
CA SER A 77 0.25 -5.78 -5.82
C SER A 77 0.59 -6.07 -7.27
N ARG A 78 -0.26 -6.85 -7.91
CA ARG A 78 -0.21 -7.16 -9.34
C ARG A 78 -1.29 -6.38 -10.08
N PHE A 79 -0.91 -5.91 -11.26
CA PHE A 79 -1.76 -5.20 -12.20
C PHE A 79 -1.63 -5.86 -13.57
N HIS A 80 -2.69 -5.73 -14.36
CA HIS A 80 -2.69 -6.10 -15.76
C HIS A 80 -3.48 -5.08 -16.58
N ARG A 81 -3.30 -5.12 -17.90
CA ARG A 81 -4.00 -4.23 -18.80
C ARG A 81 -5.27 -4.89 -19.33
N VAL A 82 -6.38 -4.18 -19.25
CA VAL A 82 -7.68 -4.57 -19.80
C VAL A 82 -8.18 -3.38 -20.60
N GLU A 83 -8.44 -3.59 -21.90
CA GLU A 83 -8.93 -2.54 -22.81
C GLU A 83 -8.10 -1.24 -22.75
N GLY A 84 -6.76 -1.40 -22.70
CA GLY A 84 -5.81 -0.29 -22.63
C GLY A 84 -5.64 0.35 -21.25
N ARG A 85 -6.40 -0.07 -20.23
CA ARG A 85 -6.36 0.48 -18.86
C ARG A 85 -5.69 -0.47 -17.88
N TRP A 86 -4.89 0.08 -16.97
CA TRP A 86 -4.31 -0.69 -15.87
C TRP A 86 -5.36 -0.92 -14.77
N VAL A 87 -5.61 -2.18 -14.43
CA VAL A 87 -6.50 -2.56 -13.33
C VAL A 87 -5.76 -3.40 -12.30
N TYR A 88 -6.14 -3.23 -11.03
CA TYR A 88 -5.63 -4.03 -9.91
C TYR A 88 -6.19 -5.44 -10.02
N LEU A 89 -5.30 -6.43 -10.05
CA LEU A 89 -5.69 -7.83 -10.11
C LEU A 89 -5.85 -8.39 -8.69
N ASP A 90 -4.75 -8.41 -7.95
CA ASP A 90 -4.67 -8.84 -6.55
C ASP A 90 -3.33 -8.40 -5.94
N GLY A 91 -3.08 -8.76 -4.69
CA GLY A 91 -1.81 -8.51 -4.03
C GLY A 91 -1.57 -9.44 -2.86
N ILE A 92 -0.31 -9.48 -2.43
CA ILE A 92 0.13 -10.26 -1.28
C ILE A 92 0.56 -9.27 -0.20
N ILE A 93 -0.14 -9.31 0.94
CA ILE A 93 0.23 -8.56 2.13
C ILE A 93 1.49 -9.21 2.71
N GLN A 94 2.60 -8.49 2.61
CA GLN A 94 3.86 -8.87 3.26
C GLN A 94 3.80 -8.56 4.76
N TYR A 95 3.15 -7.45 5.09
CA TYR A 95 2.98 -7.03 6.47
C TYR A 95 1.78 -6.09 6.63
N HIS A 96 1.05 -6.24 7.74
CA HIS A 96 0.04 -5.29 8.17
C HIS A 96 0.01 -5.26 9.70
N GLY A 97 0.28 -4.12 10.31
CA GLY A 97 0.12 -3.97 11.76
C GLY A 97 0.58 -2.61 12.31
N LYS A 98 0.39 -2.46 13.62
CA LYS A 98 0.67 -1.24 14.40
C LYS A 98 2.17 -0.93 14.47
N ILE A 99 2.51 0.34 14.26
CA ILE A 99 3.89 0.87 14.32
C ILE A 99 4.08 2.03 15.30
N ALA A 100 2.98 2.64 15.77
CA ALA A 100 2.99 3.68 16.80
C ALA A 100 1.67 3.67 17.60
N HIS A 101 1.72 4.23 18.81
CA HIS A 101 0.56 4.54 19.64
C HIS A 101 0.69 5.97 20.13
N LYS A 102 -0.35 6.79 20.00
CA LYS A 102 -0.34 8.23 20.35
C LYS A 102 0.85 8.99 19.75
N GLY A 103 1.20 8.67 18.50
CA GLY A 103 2.36 9.24 17.81
C GLY A 103 3.73 8.76 18.31
N GLU A 104 3.78 7.98 19.38
CA GLU A 104 5.01 7.37 19.89
C GLU A 104 5.35 6.15 19.04
N VAL A 105 6.30 6.35 18.13
CA VAL A 105 6.83 5.29 17.28
C VAL A 105 7.46 4.21 18.16
N LEU A 106 7.09 2.95 17.92
CA LEU A 106 7.67 1.76 18.55
C LEU A 106 9.09 1.49 18.00
N ARG A 107 9.97 2.49 18.13
CA ARG A 107 11.20 2.68 17.37
C ARG A 107 12.22 1.56 17.57
N ASN A 108 12.28 1.02 18.78
CA ASN A 108 13.21 -0.04 19.17
C ASN A 108 12.56 -1.43 19.23
N ALA A 109 11.24 -1.55 19.05
CA ALA A 109 10.56 -2.82 18.99
C ALA A 109 11.04 -3.65 17.79
N PRO A 110 10.94 -5.00 17.83
CA PRO A 110 11.08 -5.83 16.66
C PRO A 110 10.25 -5.27 15.51
N CYS A 111 10.87 -5.18 14.34
CA CYS A 111 10.22 -4.64 13.16
C CYS A 111 9.10 -5.61 12.79
N PRO A 112 7.87 -5.11 12.68
CA PRO A 112 6.73 -5.99 12.65
C PRO A 112 6.57 -6.71 11.30
N CYS A 113 7.34 -6.35 10.27
CA CYS A 113 7.48 -7.11 9.01
C CYS A 113 8.19 -8.48 9.15
N GLY A 114 8.46 -8.97 10.36
CA GLY A 114 9.09 -10.28 10.58
C GLY A 114 10.59 -10.36 10.28
N SER A 115 11.23 -9.27 9.85
CA SER A 115 12.66 -9.27 9.49
C SER A 115 13.65 -9.53 10.65
N GLY A 116 13.17 -9.60 11.89
CA GLY A 116 14.00 -9.69 13.10
C GLY A 116 14.80 -8.42 13.45
N LYS A 117 14.82 -7.40 12.59
CA LYS A 117 15.51 -6.12 12.81
C LYS A 117 14.69 -5.20 13.70
N LYS A 118 15.29 -4.20 14.37
CA LYS A 118 14.54 -3.13 15.06
C LYS A 118 13.76 -2.27 14.04
N TYR A 119 12.56 -1.78 14.36
CA TYR A 119 11.72 -0.98 13.45
C TYR A 119 12.50 0.18 12.78
N LYS A 120 13.26 0.96 13.57
CA LYS A 120 14.10 2.06 13.04
C LYS A 120 15.20 1.66 12.05
N LYS A 121 15.59 0.38 12.05
CA LYS A 121 16.63 -0.19 11.17
C LYS A 121 16.02 -0.98 10.00
N CYS A 122 14.70 -0.96 9.87
CA CYS A 122 13.96 -1.66 8.83
C CYS A 122 12.85 -0.74 8.29
N CYS A 123 11.57 -1.05 8.53
CA CYS A 123 10.44 -0.31 7.94
C CYS A 123 10.32 1.15 8.40
N GLY A 124 10.80 1.49 9.60
CA GLY A 124 10.82 2.86 10.12
C GLY A 124 12.05 3.66 9.70
N GLY A 125 12.95 3.07 8.92
CA GLY A 125 14.11 3.76 8.39
C GLY A 125 13.74 4.64 7.20
N SER A 126 14.25 5.87 7.15
CA SER A 126 14.24 6.69 5.93
C SER A 126 14.89 5.87 4.81
N ALA A 127 14.17 5.64 3.70
CA ALA A 127 14.72 4.98 2.53
C ALA A 127 16.10 5.60 2.22
N ARG A 128 17.17 4.80 2.29
CA ARG A 128 18.47 5.26 1.81
C ARG A 128 18.25 5.62 0.34
N ARG A 129 18.40 6.91 -0.01
CA ARG A 129 18.51 7.32 -1.40
C ARG A 129 19.64 6.46 -1.97
N SER A 130 19.31 5.53 -2.86
CA SER A 130 20.33 4.87 -3.68
C SER A 130 21.05 6.01 -4.39
N ARG A 131 22.32 6.25 -4.03
CA ARG A 131 23.22 6.97 -4.91
C ARG A 131 23.23 6.14 -6.20
N ARG A 132 22.72 6.71 -7.28
CA ARG A 132 22.99 6.19 -8.62
C ARG A 132 24.46 6.56 -8.85
N ASP A 133 25.27 5.54 -9.10
CA ASP A 133 26.58 5.73 -9.73
C ASP A 133 26.38 6.16 -11.20
#